data_AF-A0A940LVY6-F1
#
_entry.id   AF-A0A940LVY6-F1
#
_cell.length_a   1.000
_cell.length_b   1.000
_cell.length_c   1.000
_cell.angle_alpha   90.00
_cell.angle_beta   90.00
_cell.angle_gamma   90.00
#
_symmetry.space_group_name_H-M   'P 1'
#
loop_
_entity.id
_entity.type
_entity.pdbx_description
1 polymer ?
#
loop_
_entity_poly.entity_id
_entity_poly.type
_entity_poly.pdbx_seq_one_letter_code
_entity_poly.pdbx_strand_id
1 'polypeptide(L)'
;MAEASRELATKNISVDREAGKPKAEISPQGDFLVDGKAVPVDEAQRKLLLAHRANLIAVAQAGIAVGMQSADLGIEAATGALKSVFSGKDEEFGKEMEARGKRVEAEAMKICARLPALLESQQALAAALPAFQPYA
;
A
#
# COMPACT_ATOMS: atom_id res chain seq x y z
N MET A 1 -4.74 10.73 6.50
CA MET A 1 -3.36 10.24 6.76
C MET A 1 -3.20 9.51 8.09
N ALA A 2 -3.39 10.19 9.24
CA ALA A 2 -3.02 9.64 10.55
C ALA A 2 -3.80 8.37 10.94
N GLU A 3 -5.10 8.32 10.65
CA GLU A 3 -5.93 7.16 10.98
C GLU A 3 -5.54 5.92 10.17
N ALA A 4 -5.48 6.02 8.85
CA ALA A 4 -5.07 4.89 7.99
C ALA A 4 -3.67 4.37 8.32
N SER A 5 -2.72 5.27 8.64
CA SER A 5 -1.38 4.87 9.06
C SER A 5 -1.37 4.17 10.43
N ARG A 6 -2.23 4.62 11.36
CA ARG A 6 -2.39 3.99 12.67
C ARG A 6 -2.99 2.60 12.54
N GLU A 7 -4.04 2.45 11.73
CA GLU A 7 -4.68 1.17 11.43
C GLU A 7 -3.67 0.15 10.90
N LEU A 8 -2.84 0.54 9.91
CA LEU A 8 -1.76 -0.30 9.37
C LEU A 8 -0.72 -0.70 10.43
N ALA A 9 -0.49 0.15 11.44
CA ALA A 9 0.46 -0.15 12.52
C ALA A 9 -0.14 -1.10 13.57
N THR A 10 -1.45 -1.00 13.84
CA THR A 10 -2.06 -1.66 15.01
C THR A 10 -2.93 -2.87 14.67
N LYS A 11 -3.37 -3.05 13.42
CA LYS A 11 -4.24 -4.16 13.01
C LYS A 11 -3.49 -5.24 12.26
N ASN A 12 -4.09 -6.43 12.20
CA ASN A 12 -3.60 -7.51 11.36
C ASN A 12 -3.65 -7.10 9.87
N ILE A 13 -2.66 -7.54 9.09
CA ILE A 13 -2.61 -7.31 7.64
C ILE A 13 -2.90 -8.63 6.94
N SER A 14 -3.94 -8.63 6.09
CA SER A 14 -4.26 -9.78 5.23
C SER A 14 -3.20 -9.97 4.15
N VAL A 15 -2.84 -11.23 3.91
CA VAL A 15 -1.86 -11.65 2.89
C VAL A 15 -2.45 -12.67 1.91
N ASP A 16 -3.75 -12.96 2.01
CA ASP A 16 -4.47 -13.77 1.04
C ASP A 16 -4.67 -13.03 -0.29
N ARG A 17 -4.29 -13.65 -1.41
CA ARG A 17 -4.43 -13.10 -2.77
C ARG A 17 -5.52 -13.77 -3.61
N GLU A 18 -5.95 -14.98 -3.26
CA GLU A 18 -6.85 -15.81 -4.07
C GLU A 18 -8.17 -16.12 -3.35
N ALA A 19 -9.27 -16.00 -4.08
CA ALA A 19 -10.58 -16.45 -3.61
C ALA A 19 -10.58 -17.96 -3.36
N GLY A 20 -11.10 -18.40 -2.21
CA GLY A 20 -11.22 -19.82 -1.85
C GLY A 20 -10.12 -20.36 -0.92
N LYS A 21 -9.11 -19.55 -0.55
CA LYS A 21 -8.16 -19.91 0.51
C LYS A 21 -8.66 -19.42 1.88
N PRO A 22 -8.30 -20.10 2.98
CA PRO A 22 -8.52 -19.56 4.31
C PRO A 22 -7.79 -18.23 4.46
N LYS A 23 -8.45 -17.24 5.08
CA LYS A 23 -7.88 -15.91 5.33
C LYS A 23 -6.56 -16.05 6.07
N ALA A 24 -5.52 -15.39 5.59
CA ALA A 24 -4.21 -15.39 6.22
C ALA A 24 -3.80 -13.98 6.60
N GLU A 25 -3.26 -13.82 7.79
CA GLU A 25 -2.95 -12.52 8.37
C GLU A 25 -1.60 -12.51 9.09
N ILE A 26 -0.95 -11.35 9.11
CA ILE A 26 0.24 -11.09 9.94
C ILE A 26 -0.14 -10.07 11.02
N SER A 27 0.09 -10.41 12.29
CA SER A 27 -0.17 -9.50 13.41
C SER A 27 0.90 -8.40 13.54
N PRO A 28 0.65 -7.30 14.28
CA PRO A 28 1.68 -6.32 14.61
C PRO A 28 2.87 -6.90 15.38
N GLN A 29 2.68 -8.00 16.09
CA GLN A 29 3.70 -8.70 16.86
C GLN A 29 4.50 -9.71 16.04
N GLY A 30 4.13 -9.91 14.76
CA GLY A 30 4.78 -10.86 13.86
C GLY A 30 4.30 -12.30 14.04
N ASP A 31 3.06 -12.49 14.50
CA ASP A 31 2.41 -13.80 14.47
C ASP A 31 1.75 -14.00 13.11
N PHE A 32 1.78 -15.24 12.62
CA PHE A 32 1.09 -15.64 11.40
C PHE A 32 -0.20 -16.35 11.77
N LEU A 33 -1.33 -15.89 11.21
CA LEU A 33 -2.65 -16.45 11.47
C LEU A 33 -3.24 -17.01 10.18
N VAL A 34 -3.83 -18.20 10.27
CA VAL A 34 -4.63 -18.80 9.20
C VAL A 34 -6.01 -19.12 9.76
N ASP A 35 -7.06 -18.59 9.15
CA ASP A 35 -8.43 -18.70 9.64
C ASP A 35 -8.58 -18.24 11.11
N GLY A 36 -7.87 -17.15 11.45
CA GLY A 36 -7.82 -16.59 12.81
C GLY A 36 -7.02 -17.41 13.83
N LYS A 37 -6.42 -18.55 13.43
CA LYS A 37 -5.62 -19.41 14.32
C LYS A 37 -4.14 -19.13 14.14
N ALA A 38 -3.42 -18.93 15.24
CA ALA A 38 -1.98 -18.73 15.22
C ALA A 38 -1.26 -20.00 14.75
N VAL A 39 -0.39 -19.84 13.76
CA VAL A 39 0.56 -20.86 13.32
C VAL A 39 1.80 -20.76 14.21
N PRO A 40 2.34 -21.87 14.74
CA PRO A 40 3.59 -21.84 15.49
C PRO A 40 4.73 -21.30 14.63
N VAL A 41 5.43 -20.30 15.15
CA VAL A 41 6.61 -19.70 14.51
C VAL A 41 7.75 -19.57 15.51
N ASP A 42 8.98 -19.75 15.04
CA ASP A 42 10.17 -19.46 15.82
C ASP A 42 10.56 -17.97 15.74
N GLU A 43 11.63 -17.59 16.44
CA GLU A 43 12.10 -16.20 16.45
C GLU A 43 12.62 -15.72 15.09
N ALA A 44 13.24 -16.60 14.30
CA ALA A 44 13.75 -16.26 12.98
C ALA A 44 12.60 -16.02 11.99
N GLN A 45 11.59 -16.89 12.00
CA GLN A 45 10.36 -16.75 11.22
C GLN A 45 9.57 -15.50 11.64
N ARG A 46 9.48 -15.19 12.95
CA ARG A 46 8.86 -13.96 13.44
C ARG A 46 9.56 -12.70 12.91
N LYS A 47 10.90 -12.70 12.84
CA LYS A 47 11.66 -11.59 12.23
C LYS A 47 11.33 -11.43 10.75
N LEU A 48 11.20 -12.52 10.00
CA LEU A 48 10.80 -12.49 8.60
C LEU A 48 9.36 -11.98 8.40
N LEU A 49 8.42 -12.39 9.25
CA LEU A 49 7.04 -11.90 9.26
C LEU A 49 6.98 -10.39 9.50
N LEU A 50 7.74 -9.89 10.47
CA LEU A 50 7.83 -8.45 10.74
C LEU A 50 8.46 -7.67 9.59
N ALA A 51 9.52 -8.21 8.97
CA ALA A 51 10.15 -7.58 7.81
C ALA A 51 9.18 -7.52 6.61
N HIS A 52 8.49 -8.62 6.31
CA HIS A 52 7.51 -8.67 5.24
C HIS A 52 6.33 -7.70 5.51
N ARG A 53 5.83 -7.68 6.74
CA ARG A 53 4.81 -6.72 7.19
C ARG A 53 5.25 -5.27 7.01
N ALA A 54 6.49 -4.93 7.36
CA ALA A 54 7.02 -3.58 7.20
C ALA A 54 7.03 -3.17 5.71
N ASN A 55 7.38 -4.09 4.80
CA ASN A 55 7.32 -3.83 3.37
C ASN A 55 5.89 -3.64 2.86
N LEU A 56 4.92 -4.43 3.33
CA LEU A 56 3.49 -4.25 3.01
C LEU A 56 3.00 -2.87 3.46
N ILE A 57 3.37 -2.44 4.68
CA ILE A 57 3.02 -1.13 5.21
C ILE A 57 3.63 -0.02 4.36
N ALA A 58 4.90 -0.15 3.95
CA ALA A 58 5.56 0.86 3.12
C ALA A 58 4.87 1.04 1.75
N VAL A 59 4.44 -0.07 1.13
CA VAL A 59 3.65 -0.03 -0.12
C VAL A 59 2.28 0.61 0.12
N ALA A 60 1.57 0.21 1.18
CA ALA A 60 0.26 0.76 1.51
C ALA A 60 0.32 2.27 1.82
N GLN A 61 1.34 2.72 2.56
CA GLN A 61 1.56 4.14 2.86
C GLN A 61 1.85 4.95 1.60
N ALA A 62 2.67 4.43 0.68
CA ALA A 62 2.92 5.06 -0.61
C ALA A 62 1.63 5.16 -1.44
N GLY A 63 0.81 4.08 -1.46
CA GLY A 63 -0.50 4.07 -2.11
C GLY A 63 -1.49 5.09 -1.53
N ILE A 64 -1.57 5.21 -0.20
CA ILE A 64 -2.41 6.20 0.48
C ILE A 64 -1.96 7.62 0.13
N ALA A 65 -0.65 7.89 0.15
CA ALA A 65 -0.12 9.21 -0.17
C ALA A 65 -0.47 9.63 -1.60
N VAL A 66 -0.29 8.73 -2.58
CA VAL A 66 -0.64 8.96 -3.98
C VAL A 66 -2.15 9.13 -4.14
N GLY A 67 -2.96 8.26 -3.51
CA GLY A 67 -4.42 8.34 -3.56
C GLY A 67 -4.96 9.67 -3.03
N MET A 68 -4.39 10.20 -1.95
CA MET A 68 -4.76 11.52 -1.43
C MET A 68 -4.39 12.65 -2.40
N GLN A 69 -3.18 12.64 -2.95
CA GLN A 69 -2.76 13.65 -3.93
C GLN A 69 -3.63 13.63 -5.20
N SER A 70 -3.99 12.44 -5.69
CA SER A 70 -4.89 12.28 -6.83
C SER A 70 -6.31 12.80 -6.53
N ALA A 71 -6.81 12.55 -5.32
CA ALA A 71 -8.13 13.04 -4.90
C ALA A 71 -8.14 14.59 -4.81
N ASP A 72 -7.13 15.17 -4.18
CA ASP A 72 -6.98 16.63 -4.08
C ASP A 72 -6.88 17.27 -5.47
N LEU A 73 -6.05 16.69 -6.36
CA LEU A 73 -5.93 17.14 -7.75
C LEU A 73 -7.26 17.04 -8.51
N GLY A 74 -8.02 15.96 -8.32
CA GLY A 74 -9.33 15.80 -8.96
C GLY A 74 -10.36 16.84 -8.51
N ILE A 75 -10.39 17.16 -7.21
CA ILE A 75 -11.26 18.21 -6.65
C ILE A 75 -10.86 19.58 -7.19
N GLU A 76 -9.56 19.89 -7.21
CA GLU A 76 -9.03 21.13 -7.78
C GLU A 76 -9.32 21.25 -9.28
N ALA A 77 -9.13 20.16 -10.04
CA ALA A 77 -9.43 20.10 -11.46
C ALA A 77 -10.91 20.40 -11.73
N ALA A 78 -11.83 19.75 -11.00
CA ALA A 78 -13.26 19.94 -11.16
C ALA A 78 -13.71 21.37 -10.80
N THR A 79 -13.27 21.86 -9.63
CA THR A 79 -13.65 23.21 -9.17
C THR A 79 -13.00 24.32 -10.01
N GLY A 80 -11.77 24.10 -10.46
CA GLY A 80 -11.03 25.03 -11.30
C GLY A 80 -11.53 25.05 -12.74
N ALA A 81 -11.95 23.92 -13.31
CA ALA A 81 -12.56 23.86 -14.65
C ALA A 81 -13.87 24.66 -14.72
N LEU A 82 -14.71 24.58 -13.68
CA LEU A 82 -15.90 25.43 -13.59
C LEU A 82 -15.51 26.92 -13.61
N LYS A 83 -14.53 27.32 -12.79
CA LYS A 83 -14.07 28.72 -12.72
C LYS A 83 -13.37 29.17 -14.01
N SER A 84 -12.61 28.31 -14.67
CA SER A 84 -11.85 28.63 -15.88
C SER A 84 -12.79 28.89 -17.05
N VAL A 85 -13.86 28.11 -17.19
CA VAL A 85 -14.92 28.34 -18.18
C VAL A 85 -15.59 29.70 -17.96
N PHE A 86 -15.89 30.06 -16.71
CA PHE A 86 -16.48 31.36 -16.40
C PHE A 86 -15.50 32.54 -16.61
N SER A 87 -14.19 32.30 -16.54
CA SER A 87 -13.17 33.35 -16.61
C SER A 87 -12.37 33.39 -17.92
N GLY A 88 -12.59 32.43 -18.83
CA GLY A 88 -11.89 32.29 -20.11
C GLY A 88 -10.42 31.88 -19.99
N LYS A 89 -10.00 31.22 -18.90
CA LYS A 89 -8.59 30.88 -18.59
C LYS A 89 -8.26 29.38 -18.73
N ASP A 90 -8.95 28.67 -19.60
CA ASP A 90 -8.89 27.20 -19.68
C ASP A 90 -7.47 26.67 -19.99
N GLU A 91 -6.71 27.32 -20.87
CA GLU A 91 -5.37 26.85 -21.25
C GLU A 91 -4.33 26.96 -20.11
N GLU A 92 -4.32 28.08 -19.37
CA GLU A 92 -3.39 28.29 -18.26
C GLU A 92 -3.67 27.28 -17.14
N PHE A 93 -4.97 27.10 -16.84
CA PHE A 93 -5.43 26.12 -15.87
C PHE A 93 -5.06 24.68 -16.28
N GLY A 94 -5.25 24.32 -17.55
CA GLY A 94 -4.87 23.01 -18.07
C GLY A 94 -3.39 22.69 -17.90
N LYS A 95 -2.50 23.65 -18.22
CA LYS A 95 -1.04 23.49 -18.05
C LYS A 95 -0.65 23.30 -16.58
N GLU A 96 -1.31 24.02 -15.67
CA GLU A 96 -1.09 23.86 -14.24
C GLU A 96 -1.50 22.46 -13.76
N MET A 97 -2.68 21.99 -14.16
CA MET A 97 -3.18 20.66 -13.81
C MET A 97 -2.29 19.54 -14.38
N GLU A 98 -1.78 19.69 -15.61
CA GLU A 98 -0.83 18.74 -16.20
C GLU A 98 0.48 18.67 -15.39
N ALA A 99 1.03 19.82 -15.00
CA ALA A 99 2.24 19.87 -14.20
C ALA A 99 2.05 19.22 -12.81
N ARG A 100 0.87 19.42 -12.19
CA ARG A 100 0.52 18.74 -10.93
C ARG A 100 0.33 17.24 -11.14
N GLY A 101 -0.33 16.82 -12.22
CA GLY A 101 -0.48 15.41 -12.60
C GLY A 101 0.85 14.68 -12.72
N LYS A 102 1.85 15.27 -13.39
CA LYS A 102 3.20 14.71 -13.50
C LYS A 102 3.88 14.51 -12.14
N ARG A 103 3.59 15.35 -11.15
CA ARG A 103 4.11 15.16 -9.78
C ARG A 103 3.46 13.96 -9.11
N VAL A 104 2.14 13.80 -9.26
CA VAL A 104 1.41 12.63 -8.75
C VAL A 104 1.93 11.34 -9.40
N GLU A 105 2.17 11.34 -10.72
CA GLU A 105 2.77 10.20 -11.42
C GLU A 105 4.17 9.87 -10.86
N ALA A 106 5.01 10.87 -10.63
CA ALA A 106 6.34 10.66 -10.04
C ALA A 106 6.26 10.08 -8.62
N GLU A 107 5.29 10.49 -7.81
CA GLU A 107 5.03 9.90 -6.49
C GLU A 107 4.49 8.45 -6.62
N ALA A 108 3.64 8.17 -7.61
CA ALA A 108 3.15 6.82 -7.90
C ALA A 108 4.29 5.86 -8.24
N MET A 109 5.32 6.32 -8.96
CA MET A 109 6.52 5.52 -9.26
C MET A 109 7.29 5.08 -8.00
N LYS A 110 7.14 5.77 -6.87
CA LYS A 110 7.74 5.32 -5.60
C LYS A 110 7.12 4.03 -5.10
N ILE A 111 5.88 3.71 -5.46
CA ILE A 111 5.25 2.42 -5.15
C ILE A 111 6.03 1.30 -5.86
N CYS A 112 6.32 1.48 -7.16
CA CYS A 112 7.10 0.52 -7.94
C CYS A 112 8.48 0.26 -7.34
N ALA A 113 9.15 1.30 -6.83
CA ALA A 113 10.45 1.17 -6.16
C ALA A 113 10.41 0.34 -4.86
N ARG A 114 9.23 0.13 -4.26
CA ARG A 114 9.05 -0.70 -3.05
C ARG A 114 8.74 -2.16 -3.35
N LEU A 115 8.27 -2.47 -4.56
CA LEU A 115 7.87 -3.83 -4.94
C LEU A 115 9.00 -4.86 -4.87
N PRO A 116 10.26 -4.54 -5.25
CA PRO A 116 11.35 -5.52 -5.16
C PRO A 116 11.61 -6.00 -3.73
N ALA A 117 11.69 -5.08 -2.76
CA ALA A 117 11.91 -5.44 -1.35
C ALA A 117 10.72 -6.23 -0.77
N LEU A 118 9.50 -5.87 -1.17
CA LEU A 118 8.31 -6.64 -0.79
C LEU A 118 8.41 -8.08 -1.32
N LEU A 119 8.74 -8.26 -2.59
CA LEU A 119 8.87 -9.59 -3.21
C LEU A 119 9.99 -10.41 -2.56
N GLU A 120 11.16 -9.81 -2.33
CA GLU A 120 12.29 -10.48 -1.68
C GLU A 120 11.92 -10.96 -0.27
N SER A 121 11.29 -10.11 0.53
CA SER A 121 10.82 -10.49 1.86
C SER A 121 9.74 -11.59 1.81
N GLN A 122 8.89 -11.59 0.79
CA GLN A 122 7.87 -12.62 0.58
C GLN A 122 8.53 -13.98 0.28
N GLN A 123 9.52 -14.00 -0.60
CA GLN A 123 10.26 -15.21 -0.98
C GLN A 123 11.06 -15.77 0.20
N ALA A 124 11.74 -14.90 0.95
CA ALA A 124 12.47 -15.31 2.15
C ALA A 124 11.54 -15.94 3.20
N LEU A 125 10.36 -15.33 3.41
CA LEU A 125 9.36 -15.86 4.33
C LEU A 125 8.79 -17.20 3.85
N ALA A 126 8.47 -17.33 2.56
CA ALA A 126 7.96 -18.57 1.97
C ALA A 126 8.98 -19.73 2.04
N ALA A 127 10.28 -19.42 1.94
CA ALA A 127 11.34 -20.40 2.11
C ALA A 127 11.48 -20.89 3.56
N ALA A 128 11.30 -19.99 4.53
CA ALA A 128 11.50 -20.27 5.95
C ALA A 128 10.25 -20.80 6.69
N LEU A 129 9.05 -20.51 6.19
CA LEU A 129 7.78 -20.87 6.82
C LEU A 129 6.88 -21.61 5.81
N PRO A 130 6.89 -22.96 5.80
CA PRO A 130 6.10 -23.76 4.86
C PRO A 130 4.60 -23.43 4.86
N ALA A 131 4.04 -23.10 6.03
CA ALA A 131 2.63 -22.70 6.17
C ALA A 131 2.29 -21.39 5.42
N PHE A 132 3.29 -20.55 5.12
CA PHE A 132 3.12 -19.30 4.38
C PHE A 132 3.18 -19.50 2.86
N GLN A 133 3.79 -20.58 2.36
CA GLN A 133 3.95 -20.83 0.92
C GLN A 133 2.65 -20.73 0.09
N PRO A 134 1.48 -21.18 0.57
CA PRO A 134 0.24 -21.03 -0.19
C PRO A 134 -0.22 -19.57 -0.43
N TYR A 135 0.41 -18.60 0.25
CA TYR A 135 0.08 -17.17 0.27
C TYR A 135 1.20 -16.29 -0.34
N ALA A 136 2.31 -16.89 -0.78
CA ALA A 136 3.43 -16.21 -1.40
C ALA A 136 3.14 -15.87 -2.87
#